data_AF-A0A6L7A387-F1
#
_entry.id   AF-A0A6L7A387-F1
#
_cell.length_a   1.000
_cell.length_b   1.000
_cell.length_c   1.000
_cell.angle_alpha   90.00
_cell.angle_beta   90.00
_cell.angle_gamma   90.00
#
_symmetry.space_group_name_H-M   'P 1'
#
loop_
_entity.id
_entity.type
_entity.pdbx_description
1 polymer ?
#
loop_
_entity_poly.entity_id
_entity_poly.type
_entity_poly.pdbx_seq_one_letter_code
_entity_poly.pdbx_strand_id
1 'polypeptide(L)'
;VPLFEGVQKTQTIRSASDIRDVFINAGIKGEEYDAAWNSFVVKSLVAQQEKAAADVQLRGVPAMFVNGKYQLNPQGMDTSNMDVFVQQYADTVKYLSEKK
;
A
#
# COMPACT_ATOMS: atom_id res chain seq x y z
N VAL A 1 -6.14 5.53 8.96
CA VAL A 1 -5.24 6.71 8.82
C VAL A 1 -4.20 6.91 9.95
N PRO A 2 -4.38 6.44 11.22
CA PRO A 2 -3.46 6.82 12.30
C PRO A 2 -1.98 6.49 12.04
N LEU A 3 -1.69 5.39 11.35
CA LEU A 3 -0.32 5.02 10.98
C LEU A 3 0.31 6.03 10.01
N PHE A 4 -0.42 6.47 8.99
CA PHE A 4 0.07 7.45 8.02
C PHE A 4 0.36 8.80 8.69
N GLU A 5 -0.58 9.29 9.49
CA GLU A 5 -0.40 10.54 10.27
C GLU A 5 0.80 10.43 11.22
N GLY A 6 0.89 9.31 11.95
CA GLY A 6 1.93 9.04 12.94
C GLY A 6 3.34 8.99 12.36
N VAL A 7 3.50 8.54 11.11
CA VAL A 7 4.79 8.53 10.40
C VAL A 7 5.04 9.85 9.68
N GLN A 8 4.09 10.34 8.89
CA GLN A 8 4.32 11.40 7.90
C GLN A 8 4.07 12.82 8.43
N LYS A 9 3.21 13.00 9.45
CA LYS A 9 2.84 14.34 9.93
C LYS A 9 3.29 14.61 11.36
N THR A 10 2.91 13.74 12.31
CA THR A 10 3.19 13.98 13.73
C THR A 10 4.52 13.38 14.18
N GLN A 11 5.09 12.44 13.41
CA GLN A 11 6.36 11.75 13.72
C GLN A 11 6.37 11.11 15.12
N THR A 12 5.22 10.60 15.54
CA THR A 12 5.02 9.92 16.83
C THR A 12 5.37 8.44 16.76
N ILE A 13 5.43 7.84 15.56
CA ILE A 13 5.78 6.44 15.37
C ILE A 13 7.28 6.33 15.09
N ARG A 14 8.02 5.78 16.07
CA ARG A 14 9.48 5.70 16.04
C ARG A 14 10.00 4.30 16.32
N SER A 15 9.12 3.38 16.69
CA SER A 15 9.44 2.03 17.10
C SER A 15 8.34 1.04 16.70
N ALA A 16 8.65 -0.26 16.78
CA ALA A 16 7.67 -1.32 16.56
C ALA A 16 6.54 -1.31 17.61
N SER A 17 6.81 -0.89 18.85
CA SER A 17 5.78 -0.72 19.88
C SER A 17 4.81 0.39 19.53
N ASP A 18 5.27 1.51 18.95
CA ASP A 18 4.36 2.58 18.54
C ASP A 18 3.41 2.12 17.42
N ILE A 19 3.91 1.26 16.51
CA ILE A 19 3.08 0.62 15.48
C ILE A 19 2.03 -0.27 16.16
N ARG A 20 2.43 -1.13 17.10
CA ARG A 20 1.51 -1.99 17.86
C ARG A 20 0.41 -1.18 18.56
N ASP A 21 0.77 -0.07 19.20
CA ASP A 21 -0.15 0.79 19.91
C ASP A 21 -1.18 1.45 18.98
N VAL A 22 -0.81 1.76 17.73
CA VAL A 22 -1.77 2.23 16.72
C VAL A 22 -2.86 1.19 16.45
N PHE A 23 -2.51 -0.10 16.36
CA PHE A 23 -3.50 -1.16 16.16
C PHE A 23 -4.37 -1.38 17.39
N ILE A 24 -3.80 -1.30 18.60
CA ILE A 24 -4.55 -1.44 19.85
C ILE A 24 -5.53 -0.30 20.04
N ASN A 25 -5.10 0.94 19.78
CA ASN A 25 -5.96 2.12 19.83
C ASN A 25 -7.07 2.09 18.78
N ALA A 26 -6.89 1.31 17.70
CA ALA A 26 -7.91 1.04 16.69
C ALA A 26 -8.86 -0.13 17.06
N GLY A 27 -8.66 -0.76 18.22
CA GLY A 27 -9.54 -1.81 18.76
C GLY A 27 -9.04 -3.25 18.59
N ILE A 28 -7.83 -3.47 18.05
CA ILE A 28 -7.24 -4.81 17.96
C ILE A 28 -6.69 -5.22 19.32
N LYS A 29 -6.94 -6.45 19.77
CA LYS A 29 -6.36 -6.92 21.03
C LYS A 29 -4.85 -7.10 20.89
N GLY A 30 -4.11 -6.75 21.93
CA GLY A 30 -2.65 -6.94 21.95
C GLY A 30 -2.23 -8.38 21.65
N GLU A 31 -2.92 -9.35 22.24
CA GLU A 31 -2.66 -10.78 22.00
C GLU A 31 -2.88 -11.20 20.54
N GLU A 32 -3.91 -10.65 19.88
CA GLU A 32 -4.20 -10.93 18.47
C GLU A 32 -3.12 -10.33 17.56
N TYR A 33 -2.67 -9.09 17.86
CA TYR A 33 -1.56 -8.46 17.14
C TYR A 33 -0.26 -9.27 17.32
N ASP A 34 0.08 -9.63 18.56
CA ASP A 34 1.34 -10.31 18.88
C ASP A 34 1.40 -11.72 18.28
N ALA A 35 0.27 -12.43 18.27
CA ALA A 35 0.13 -13.72 17.60
C ALA A 35 0.26 -13.58 16.08
N ALA A 36 -0.42 -12.60 15.48
CA ALA A 36 -0.35 -12.37 14.04
C ALA A 36 1.07 -11.97 13.60
N TRP A 37 1.73 -11.06 14.32
CA TRP A 37 3.08 -10.56 14.02
C TRP A 37 4.11 -11.68 13.82
N ASN A 38 4.02 -12.73 14.64
CA ASN A 38 4.95 -13.87 14.60
C ASN A 38 4.46 -15.04 13.74
N SER A 39 3.23 -14.98 13.23
CA SER A 39 2.59 -16.07 12.50
C SER A 39 3.29 -16.37 11.17
N PHE A 40 3.19 -17.63 10.73
CA PHE A 40 3.66 -18.05 9.41
C PHE A 40 2.98 -17.25 8.29
N VAL A 41 1.67 -17.00 8.42
CA VAL A 41 0.88 -16.28 7.41
C VAL A 41 1.40 -14.86 7.20
N VAL A 42 1.63 -14.10 8.27
CA VAL A 42 2.18 -12.73 8.14
C VAL A 42 3.59 -12.76 7.57
N LYS A 43 4.44 -13.70 7.98
CA LYS A 43 5.79 -13.86 7.40
C LYS A 43 5.74 -14.15 5.89
N SER A 44 4.82 -15.02 5.45
CA SER A 44 4.61 -15.30 4.02
C SER A 44 4.12 -14.07 3.26
N LEU A 45 3.23 -13.26 3.85
CA LEU A 45 2.75 -12.02 3.25
C LEU A 45 3.84 -10.95 3.13
N VAL A 46 4.77 -10.86 4.09
CA VAL A 46 5.94 -9.97 3.99
C VAL A 46 6.84 -10.41 2.83
N ALA A 47 7.19 -11.69 2.77
CA ALA A 47 8.00 -12.24 1.68
C ALA A 47 7.33 -12.06 0.30
N GLN A 48 6.01 -12.21 0.23
CA GLN A 48 5.24 -11.97 -1.00
C GLN A 48 5.29 -10.50 -1.44
N GLN A 49 5.19 -9.55 -0.51
CA GLN A 49 5.31 -8.12 -0.81
C GLN A 49 6.70 -7.74 -1.31
N GLU A 50 7.76 -8.23 -0.66
CA GLU A 50 9.15 -8.03 -1.08
C GLU A 50 9.40 -8.61 -2.48
N LYS A 51 8.94 -9.85 -2.71
CA LYS A 51 9.04 -10.49 -4.02
C LYS A 51 8.28 -9.71 -5.10
N ALA A 52 7.04 -9.28 -4.82
CA ALA A 52 6.26 -8.53 -5.80
C ALA A 52 6.94 -7.22 -6.21
N ALA A 53 7.54 -6.49 -5.26
CA ALA A 53 8.30 -5.28 -5.54
C ALA A 53 9.56 -5.57 -6.40
N ALA A 54 10.26 -6.67 -6.12
CA ALA A 54 11.42 -7.10 -6.90
C ALA A 54 11.03 -7.53 -8.32
N ASP A 55 9.97 -8.33 -8.47
CA ASP A 55 9.50 -8.87 -9.75
C ASP A 55 9.12 -7.76 -10.75
N VAL A 56 8.57 -6.64 -10.25
CA VAL A 56 8.22 -5.47 -11.08
C VAL A 56 9.30 -4.39 -11.11
N GLN A 57 10.47 -4.65 -10.50
CA GLN A 57 11.58 -3.70 -10.38
C GLN A 57 11.12 -2.33 -9.85
N LEU A 58 10.30 -2.35 -8.80
CA LEU A 58 9.67 -1.16 -8.23
C LEU A 58 10.72 -0.11 -7.83
N ARG A 59 10.65 1.09 -8.42
CA ARG A 59 11.60 2.18 -8.17
C ARG A 59 11.10 3.25 -7.20
N GLY A 60 9.79 3.33 -6.97
CA GLY A 60 9.18 4.37 -6.15
C GLY A 60 7.68 4.17 -6.01
N VAL A 61 7.09 4.91 -5.06
CA VAL A 61 5.65 4.87 -4.74
C VAL A 61 5.05 6.28 -4.78
N PRO A 62 3.74 6.44 -5.07
CA PRO A 62 2.78 5.38 -5.41
C PRO A 62 3.02 4.77 -6.81
N ALA A 63 2.80 3.46 -6.93
CA ALA A 63 2.85 2.73 -8.20
C ALA A 63 1.74 1.68 -8.23
N MET A 64 1.18 1.43 -9.41
CA MET A 64 0.14 0.43 -9.61
C MET A 64 0.44 -0.41 -10.84
N PHE A 65 0.22 -1.72 -10.70
CA PHE A 65 0.39 -2.70 -11.74
C PHE A 65 -0.92 -3.47 -11.95
N VAL A 66 -1.31 -3.68 -13.19
CA VAL A 66 -2.51 -4.43 -13.57
C VAL A 66 -2.09 -5.71 -14.30
N ASN A 67 -2.64 -6.85 -13.85
CA ASN A 67 -2.36 -8.19 -14.37
C ASN A 67 -0.86 -8.56 -14.41
N GLY A 68 -0.04 -7.96 -13.54
CA GLY A 68 1.41 -8.14 -13.51
C GLY A 68 2.14 -7.72 -14.79
N LYS A 69 1.45 -7.04 -15.71
CA LYS A 69 1.92 -6.77 -17.08
C LYS A 69 2.01 -5.28 -17.40
N TYR A 70 1.07 -4.49 -16.86
CA TYR A 70 0.97 -3.07 -17.15
C TYR A 70 1.27 -2.25 -15.92
N GLN A 71 2.24 -1.35 -15.99
CA GLN A 71 2.45 -0.31 -14.99
C GLN A 71 1.67 0.95 -15.41
N LEU A 72 0.93 1.53 -14.48
CA LEU A 72 0.24 2.81 -14.70
C LEU A 72 1.28 3.93 -14.80
N ASN A 73 1.09 4.85 -15.76
CA ASN A 73 1.93 6.03 -15.96
C ASN A 73 1.13 7.32 -15.65
N PRO A 74 1.02 7.72 -14.37
CA PRO A 74 0.26 8.92 -14.00
C PRO A 74 0.87 10.21 -14.56
N GLN A 75 2.17 10.25 -14.88
CA GLN A 75 2.80 11.41 -15.52
C GLN A 75 2.30 11.66 -16.95
N GLY A 76 1.69 10.65 -17.57
CA GLY A 76 1.07 10.77 -18.90
C GLY A 76 -0.44 11.07 -18.85
N MET A 77 -1.01 11.31 -17.66
CA MET A 77 -2.43 11.58 -17.48
C MET A 77 -2.74 13.09 -17.48
N ASP A 78 -4.00 13.42 -17.68
CA ASP A 78 -4.55 14.76 -17.53
C ASP A 78 -4.57 15.14 -16.04
N THR A 79 -3.67 16.05 -15.67
CA THR A 79 -3.55 16.60 -14.32
C THR A 79 -4.08 18.04 -14.24
N SER A 80 -4.95 18.45 -15.16
CA SER A 80 -5.55 19.80 -15.18
C SER A 80 -6.35 20.09 -13.92
N ASN A 81 -7.00 19.08 -13.34
CA ASN A 81 -7.60 19.10 -12.02
C ASN A 81 -7.61 17.69 -11.40
N MET A 82 -7.81 17.63 -10.08
CA MET A 82 -7.75 16.38 -9.33
C MET A 82 -8.86 15.40 -9.71
N ASP A 83 -10.08 15.88 -9.96
CA ASP A 83 -11.22 15.01 -10.28
C ASP A 83 -11.03 14.29 -11.63
N VAL A 84 -10.56 15.03 -12.64
CA VAL A 84 -10.21 14.48 -13.96
C VAL A 84 -9.07 13.48 -13.85
N PHE A 85 -8.03 13.80 -13.08
CA PHE A 85 -6.92 12.87 -12.85
C PHE A 85 -7.40 11.57 -12.21
N VAL A 86 -8.18 11.65 -11.13
CA VAL A 86 -8.72 10.47 -10.43
C VAL A 86 -9.61 9.64 -11.35
N GLN A 87 -10.48 10.30 -12.12
CA GLN A 87 -11.36 9.62 -13.07
C GLN A 87 -10.57 8.89 -14.15
N GLN A 88 -9.60 9.56 -14.78
CA GLN A 88 -8.78 8.96 -15.82
C GLN A 88 -7.90 7.83 -15.30
N TYR A 89 -7.37 7.97 -14.08
CA TYR A 89 -6.61 6.92 -13.43
C TYR A 89 -7.46 5.65 -13.24
N ALA A 90 -8.66 5.80 -12.68
CA ALA A 90 -9.60 4.70 -12.48
C ALA A 90 -10.04 4.04 -13.80
N ASP A 91 -10.35 4.85 -14.82
CA ASP A 91 -10.75 4.36 -16.14
C ASP A 91 -9.61 3.59 -16.82
N THR A 92 -8.36 4.03 -16.66
CA THR A 92 -7.19 3.34 -17.18
C THR A 92 -7.01 1.98 -16.49
N VAL A 93 -7.17 1.92 -15.16
CA VAL A 93 -7.12 0.65 -14.41
C VAL A 93 -8.20 -0.32 -14.90
N LYS A 94 -9.44 0.16 -15.05
CA LYS A 94 -10.56 -0.65 -15.56
C LYS A 94 -10.24 -1.20 -16.95
N TYR A 95 -9.83 -0.33 -17.88
CA TYR A 95 -9.46 -0.70 -19.24
C TYR A 95 -8.35 -1.77 -19.29
N LEU A 96 -7.30 -1.60 -18.48
CA LEU A 96 -6.18 -2.54 -18.45
C LEU A 96 -6.57 -3.88 -17.79
N SER A 97 -7.51 -3.87 -16.85
CA SER A 97 -7.99 -5.08 -16.19
C SER A 97 -8.84 -5.95 -17.13
N GLU A 98 -9.58 -5.32 -18.04
CA GLU A 98 -10.37 -5.99 -19.09
C GLU A 98 -9.52 -6.47 -20.27
N LYS A 99 -8.28 -5.99 -20.40
CA LYS A 99 -7.32 -6.47 -21.41
C LYS A 99 -6.75 -7.84 -21.02
N LYS A 100 -7.00 -8.83 -21.89
CA LYS A 100 -6.36 -10.15 -21.86
C LYS A 100 -4.91 -10.08 -22.34
#